data_AF-A0A9D1Z555-F1
#
_entry.id   AF-A0A9D1Z555-F1
#
_cell.length_a   1.000
_cell.length_b   1.000
_cell.length_c   1.000
_cell.angle_alpha   90.00
_cell.angle_beta   90.00
_cell.angle_gamma   90.00
#
_symmetry.space_group_name_H-M   'P 1'
#
loop_
_entity.id
_entity.type
_entity.pdbx_description
1 polymer ?
#
loop_
_entity_poly.entity_id
_entity_poly.type
_entity_poly.pdbx_seq_one_letter_code
_entity_poly.pdbx_strand_id
1 'polypeptide(L)' 'MEFTIGICDDLEEERLALANMIRTYAQKRGKSVRLRLFSSGMELLDSAPEPGGFRFFFWIFLCPINQGLR' A
#
# COMPACT_ATOMS: atom_id res chain seq x y z
N MET A 1 -11.01 15.84 6.14
CA MET A 1 -10.58 15.18 4.90
C MET A 1 -9.88 13.87 5.28
N GLU A 2 -10.40 12.75 4.81
CA GLU A 2 -9.84 11.40 5.04
C GLU A 2 -9.04 10.99 3.80
N PHE A 3 -7.84 10.45 3.98
CA PHE A 3 -7.01 9.96 2.87
C PHE A 3 -7.05 8.44 2.81
N THR A 4 -7.39 7.87 1.66
CA THR A 4 -7.25 6.43 1.42
C THR A 4 -5.89 6.15 0.78
N ILE A 5 -5.12 5.26 1.42
CA ILE A 5 -3.77 4.86 0.98
C ILE A 5 -3.74 3.34 0.83
N GLY A 6 -3.31 2.88 -0.34
CA GLY A 6 -3.03 1.47 -0.61
C GLY A 6 -1.55 1.17 -0.37
N ILE A 7 -1.25 0.10 0.37
CA ILE A 7 0.10 -0.40 0.62
C ILE A 7 0.19 -1.80 0.01
N CYS A 8 1.05 -1.97 -0.98
CA CYS A 8 1.28 -3.25 -1.64
C CYS A 8 2.73 -3.71 -1.40
N ASP A 9 2.87 -4.84 -0.71
CA ASP A 9 4.16 -5.46 -0.42
C ASP A 9 3.93 -6.98 -0.23
N ASP A 10 4.83 -7.81 -0.75
CA ASP A 10 4.76 -9.26 -0.66
C ASP A 10 5.15 -9.76 0.75
N LEU A 11 5.93 -8.99 1.50
CA LEU A 11 6.27 -9.26 2.87
C LEU A 11 5.26 -8.62 3.84
N GLU A 12 4.62 -9.45 4.65
CA GLU A 12 3.65 -8.97 5.65
C GLU A 12 4.27 -8.02 6.67
N GLU A 13 5.48 -8.30 7.13
CA GLU A 13 6.18 -7.48 8.12
C GLU A 13 6.43 -6.06 7.60
N GLU A 14 6.91 -5.92 6.37
CA GLU A 14 7.14 -4.62 5.71
C GLU A 14 5.83 -3.86 5.51
N ARG A 15 4.78 -4.55 5.06
CA ARG A 15 3.44 -3.98 4.90
C ARG A 15 2.89 -3.40 6.21
N LEU A 16 3.05 -4.15 7.31
CA LEU A 16 2.60 -3.72 8.63
C LEU A 16 3.47 -2.59 9.21
N ALA A 17 4.79 -2.66 9.02
CA ALA A 17 5.73 -1.62 9.46
C ALA A 17 5.40 -0.27 8.79
N LEU A 18 5.21 -0.27 7.47
CA LEU A 18 4.83 0.92 6.71
C LEU A 18 3.44 1.44 7.11
N ALA A 19 2.47 0.54 7.32
CA ALA A 19 1.14 0.92 7.77
C ALA A 19 1.17 1.64 9.13
N ASN A 20 1.98 1.13 10.07
CA ASN A 20 2.16 1.74 11.37
C ASN A 20 2.84 3.11 11.26
N MET A 21 3.90 3.22 10.46
CA MET A 21 4.58 4.50 10.23
C MET A 21 3.63 5.57 9.67
N ILE A 22 2.81 5.21 8.68
CA ILE A 22 1.84 6.13 8.07
C ILE A 22 0.77 6.55 9.10
N ARG A 23 0.23 5.60 9.88
CA ARG A 23 -0.75 5.91 10.95
C ARG A 23 -0.16 6.87 11.97
N THR A 24 1.04 6.59 12.49
CA THR A 24 1.70 7.45 13.48
C THR A 24 1.95 8.85 12.92
N TYR A 25 2.39 8.97 11.67
CA TYR A 25 2.58 10.26 11.03
C TYR A 25 1.27 11.04 10.89
N ALA A 26 0.21 10.39 10.40
CA ALA A 26 -1.09 11.00 10.22
C ALA A 26 -1.67 11.50 11.55
N GLN A 27 -1.60 10.68 12.59
CA GLN A 27 -2.03 11.05 13.95
C GLN A 27 -1.28 12.27 14.46
N LYS A 28 0.06 12.30 14.35
CA LYS A 28 0.89 13.46 14.74
C LYS A 28 0.54 14.74 13.99
N ARG A 29 -0.07 14.64 12.81
CA ARG A 29 -0.47 15.77 11.96
C ARG A 29 -1.97 16.09 12.04
N GLY A 30 -2.72 15.43 12.91
CA GLY A 30 -4.18 15.60 13.02
C GLY A 30 -4.92 15.23 11.74
N LYS A 31 -4.40 14.25 10.97
CA LYS A 31 -5.01 13.77 9.73
C LYS A 31 -5.64 12.39 9.96
N SER A 32 -6.76 12.15 9.29
CA SER A 32 -7.39 10.83 9.23
C SER A 32 -6.93 10.10 7.96
N VAL A 33 -6.52 8.84 8.12
CA VAL A 33 -6.09 7.96 7.03
C VAL A 33 -6.81 6.61 7.11
N ARG A 34 -7.24 6.11 5.96
CA ARG A 34 -7.73 4.74 5.77
C ARG A 34 -6.70 3.96 4.99
N LEU A 35 -6.17 2.91 5.59
CA LEU A 35 -5.16 2.06 4.95
C LEU A 35 -5.81 0.80 4.40
N ARG A 36 -5.46 0.43 3.18
CA ARG A 36 -5.74 -0.89 2.59
C ARG A 36 -4.41 -1.56 2.30
N LEU A 37 -4.29 -2.81 2.72
CA LEU A 37 -3.06 -3.59 2.64
C LEU A 37 -3.28 -4.67 1.58
N PHE A 38 -2.32 -4.80 0.68
CA PHE A 38 -2.35 -5.74 -0.43
C PHE A 38 -1.09 -6.59 -0.41
N SER A 39 -1.27 -7.89 -0.57
CA SER A 39 -0.19 -8.87 -0.63
C SER A 39 0.39 -9.04 -2.04
N SER A 40 -0.33 -8.56 -3.06
CA SER A 40 0.09 -8.65 -4.46
C SER A 40 -0.42 -7.50 -5.31
N GLY A 41 0.25 -7.26 -6.43
CA GLY A 41 -0.21 -6.30 -7.42
C GLY A 41 -1.56 -6.66 -8.04
N MET A 42 -1.92 -7.94 -8.15
CA MET A 42 -3.24 -8.35 -8.62
C MET A 42 -4.33 -7.95 -7.63
N GLU A 43 -4.12 -8.21 -6.34
CA GLU A 43 -5.06 -7.79 -5.28
C GLU A 43 -5.25 -6.26 -5.28
N LEU A 44 -4.15 -5.52 -5.51
CA LEU A 44 -4.20 -4.07 -5.66
C LEU A 44 -5.06 -3.64 -6.86
N LEU A 45 -4.82 -4.22 -8.04
CA LEU A 45 -5.53 -3.90 -9.29
C LEU A 45 -7.01 -4.27 -9.21
N ASP A 46 -7.35 -5.43 -8.65
CA ASP A 46 -8.73 -5.87 -8.42
C ASP A 46 -9.46 -4.98 -7.41
N SER A 47 -8.72 -4.37 -6.48
CA SER A 47 -9.28 -3.50 -5.46
C SER A 47 -9.55 -2.07 -5.92
N ALA A 48 -9.05 -1.67 -7.10
CA ALA A 48 -9.18 -0.32 -7.66
C ALA A 48 -10.60 -0.10 -8.20
N PRO A 49 -11.52 0.47 -7.40
CA PRO A 49 -12.89 0.66 -7.80
C PRO A 49 -12.93 2.02 -8.48
N GLU A 50 -12.79 2.03 -9.80
CA GLU A 50 -12.86 3.21 -10.66
C GLU A 50 -11.68 4.21 -10.58
N PRO A 51 -11.47 5.02 -11.64
CA PRO A 51 -10.42 6.03 -11.69
C PRO A 51 -10.60 7.04 -10.55
N GLY A 52 -9.71 7.02 -9.54
CA GLY A 52 -9.66 8.02 -8.47
C GLY A 52 -9.86 7.52 -7.04
N GLY A 53 -10.07 6.21 -6.81
CA GLY A 53 -10.33 5.64 -5.48
C GLY A 53 -9.15 5.70 -4.48
N PHE A 54 -7.92 5.88 -4.97
CA PHE A 54 -6.72 5.99 -4.15
C PHE A 54 -5.98 7.29 -4.44
N ARG A 55 -5.60 8.01 -3.37
CA ARG A 55 -4.89 9.28 -3.49
C ARG A 55 -3.38 9.11 -3.53
N PHE A 56 -2.88 8.01 -2.97
CA PHE A 56 -1.47 7.63 -2.95
C PHE A 56 -1.35 6.11 -2.98
N PHE A 57 -0.42 5.62 -3.80
CA PHE A 57 0.00 4.22 -3.84
C PHE A 57 1.46 4.14 -3.41
N PHE A 58 1.74 3.27 -2.44
CA PHE A 58 3.11 2.89 -2.10
C PHE A 58 3.32 1.47 -2.63
N TRP A 59 4.17 1.36 -3.66
CA TRP A 59 4.63 0.10 -4.22
C TRP A 59 6.13 0.01 -3.96
N ILE A 60 6.54 -0.96 -3.14
CA ILE A 60 7.95 -1.30 -2.98
C ILE A 60 8.34 -2.21 -4.15
N PHE A 61 9.05 -1.66 -5.12
CA PHE A 61 9.70 -2.44 -6.17
C PHE A 61 11.07 -2.87 -5.66
N LEU A 62 11.09 -3.93 -4.84
CA LEU A 62 12.32 -4.69 -4.58
C LEU A 62 12.01 -6.20 -4.60
N CYS A 63 11.18 -6.59 -5.57
CA CYS A 63 11.18 -7.97 -6.04
C CYS A 63 12.37 -8.09 -7.00
N PRO A 64 13.43 -8.86 -6.71
CA PRO A 64 14.36 -9.22 -7.77
C PRO A 64 13.49 -9.92 -8.83
N ILE A 65 13.42 -9.34 -10.03
CA ILE A 65 12.84 -10.03 -11.17
C ILE A 65 13.74 -11.25 -11.41
N ASN A 66 13.49 -12.35 -10.71
CA ASN A 66 13.89 -13.65 -11.18
C ASN A 66 12.97 -13.92 -12.38
N GLN A 67 13.38 -13.44 -13.55
CA GLN A 67 12.94 -14.03 -14.80
C GLN A 67 13.46 -15.47 -14.81
N GLY A 68 12.75 -16.36 -14.13
CA GLY A 68 12.84 -17.80 -14.32
C GLY A 68 12.17 -18.18 -15.64
N LEU A 69 12.65 -17.63 -16.75
CA LEU A 69 12.56 -18.29 -18.04
C LEU A 69 13.72 -19.28 -18.10
N ARG A 70 13.48 -20.47 -17.57
CA ARG A 70 13.94 -21.77 -18.09
C ARG A 70 13.33 -22.91 -17.27
#